data_AF-A0A8T7FBN8-F1
#
_entry.id   AF-A0A8T7FBN8-F1
#
_cell.length_a   1.000
_cell.length_b   1.000
_cell.length_c   1.000
_cell.angle_alpha   90.00
_cell.angle_beta   90.00
_cell.angle_gamma   90.00
#
_symmetry.space_group_name_H-M   'P 1'
#
loop_
_entity.id
_entity.type
_entity.pdbx_description
1 polymer ?
#
loop_
_entity_poly.entity_id
_entity_poly.type
_entity_poly.pdbx_seq_one_letter_code
_entity_poly.pdbx_strand_id
1 'polypeptide(L)'
;MLSDVLFYLGAIVIFLWGSAHIAATPPIVKGFGEISLDNRRIITMEAVAEGLLLGFIGLLVITTTLLKDDSEQLANGIYLLSAVALFVMAGLSWMTGAKTPILPMKICPIIQDVRRLFMDYRRNHLNKNQHLDNKPHPC
;
A
#
# COMPACT_ATOMS: atom_id res chain seq x y z
N MET A 1 9.18 -24.70 -6.19
CA MET A 1 8.15 -25.10 -7.18
C MET A 1 6.76 -25.13 -6.58
N LEU A 2 6.36 -26.14 -5.78
CA LEU A 2 5.01 -26.18 -5.19
C LEU A 2 4.72 -24.98 -4.26
N SER A 3 5.72 -24.58 -3.47
CA SER A 3 5.67 -23.39 -2.61
C SER A 3 5.42 -22.11 -3.40
N ASP A 4 6.14 -21.91 -4.51
CA ASP A 4 6.01 -20.71 -5.33
C ASP A 4 4.62 -20.65 -5.99
N VAL A 5 4.10 -21.80 -6.46
CA VAL A 5 2.74 -21.90 -7.02
C VAL A 5 1.69 -21.52 -5.98
N LEU A 6 1.82 -22.00 -4.74
CA LEU A 6 0.92 -21.65 -3.64
C LEU A 6 0.97 -20.15 -3.31
N PHE A 7 2.15 -19.54 -3.34
CA PHE A 7 2.29 -18.10 -3.12
C PHE A 7 1.63 -17.28 -4.23
N TYR A 8 1.82 -17.65 -5.51
CA TYR A 8 1.14 -16.97 -6.61
C TYR A 8 -0.37 -17.13 -6.54
N LEU A 9 -0.87 -18.33 -6.26
CA LEU A 9 -2.32 -18.56 -6.12
C LEU A 9 -2.90 -17.74 -4.96
N GLY A 10 -2.27 -17.79 -3.79
CA GLY A 10 -2.70 -16.99 -2.63
C GLY A 10 -2.69 -15.49 -2.93
N ALA A 11 -1.65 -15.01 -3.60
CA ALA A 11 -1.54 -13.61 -3.97
C ALA A 11 -2.61 -13.16 -4.97
N ILE A 12 -2.88 -13.97 -6.01
CA ILE A 12 -3.93 -13.70 -6.99
C ILE A 12 -5.30 -13.67 -6.29
N VAL A 13 -5.59 -14.65 -5.43
CA VAL A 13 -6.86 -14.70 -4.69
C VAL A 13 -7.04 -13.45 -3.83
N ILE A 14 -6.02 -13.06 -3.07
CA ILE A 14 -6.08 -11.85 -2.21
C ILE A 14 -6.22 -10.58 -3.05
N PHE A 15 -5.51 -10.49 -4.18
CA PHE A 15 -5.60 -9.33 -5.07
C PHE A 15 -6.99 -9.18 -5.70
N LEU A 16 -7.55 -10.28 -6.20
CA LEU A 16 -8.90 -10.32 -6.73
C LEU A 16 -9.93 -10.01 -5.65
N TRP A 17 -9.73 -10.50 -4.43
CA TRP A 17 -10.59 -10.20 -3.29
C TRP A 17 -10.58 -8.70 -2.93
N GLY A 18 -9.40 -8.07 -2.92
CA GLY A 18 -9.29 -6.62 -2.73
C GLY A 18 -10.04 -5.83 -3.81
N SER A 19 -9.92 -6.27 -5.07
CA SER A 19 -10.66 -5.67 -6.19
C SER A 19 -12.17 -5.82 -6.03
N ALA A 20 -12.63 -6.98 -5.55
CA ALA A 20 -14.03 -7.25 -5.27
C ALA A 20 -14.57 -6.35 -4.13
N HIS A 21 -13.80 -6.11 -3.06
CA HIS A 21 -14.17 -5.17 -1.99
C HIS A 21 -14.41 -3.75 -2.52
N ILE A 22 -13.51 -3.25 -3.37
CA ILE A 22 -13.66 -1.92 -3.99
C ILE A 22 -14.92 -1.89 -4.86
N ALA A 23 -15.13 -2.91 -5.70
CA ALA A 23 -16.30 -3.01 -6.57
C ALA A 23 -17.63 -3.13 -5.81
N ALA A 24 -17.63 -3.78 -4.64
CA ALA A 24 -18.79 -3.95 -3.78
C ALA A 24 -19.10 -2.70 -2.93
N THR A 25 -18.20 -1.71 -2.87
CA THR A 25 -18.39 -0.54 -2.00
C THR A 25 -19.63 0.28 -2.38
N PRO A 26 -19.88 0.67 -3.65
CA PRO A 26 -21.07 1.45 -4.02
C PRO A 26 -22.41 0.81 -3.65
N PRO A 27 -22.67 -0.49 -3.92
CA PRO A 27 -23.93 -1.12 -3.52
C PRO A 27 -24.06 -1.29 -2.01
N ILE A 28 -22.98 -1.59 -1.28
CA ILE A 28 -23.01 -1.67 0.21
C ILE A 28 -23.41 -0.33 0.81
N VAL A 29 -22.76 0.76 0.37
CA VAL A 29 -23.06 2.11 0.85
C VAL A 29 -24.49 2.52 0.52
N LYS A 30 -25.03 2.09 -0.63
CA LYS A 30 -26.43 2.31 -1.00
C LYS A 30 -27.40 1.48 -0.14
N GLY A 31 -27.00 0.29 0.29
CA GLY A 31 -27.79 -0.60 1.13
C GLY A 31 -28.11 -0.06 2.53
N PHE A 32 -27.32 0.89 3.03
CA PHE A 32 -27.56 1.55 4.32
C PHE A 32 -28.73 2.56 4.31
N GLY A 33 -29.33 2.87 3.15
CA GLY A 33 -30.44 3.82 3.06
C GLY A 33 -30.02 5.27 3.31
N GLU A 34 -30.85 6.04 4.00
CA GLU A 34 -30.55 7.45 4.31
C GLU A 34 -29.61 7.57 5.51
N ILE A 35 -28.31 7.60 5.22
CA ILE A 35 -27.26 7.95 6.18
C ILE A 35 -26.73 9.36 5.92
N SER A 36 -26.18 9.99 6.96
CA SER A 36 -25.54 11.30 6.82
C SER A 36 -24.41 11.27 5.77
N LEU A 37 -24.16 12.40 5.12
CA LEU A 37 -23.12 12.51 4.09
C LEU A 37 -21.73 12.15 4.63
N ASP A 38 -21.45 12.48 5.88
CA ASP A 38 -20.18 12.17 6.53
C ASP A 38 -20.03 10.67 6.77
N ASN A 39 -21.06 9.99 7.27
CA ASN A 39 -21.05 8.53 7.44
C ASN A 39 -20.87 7.83 6.10
N ARG A 40 -21.52 8.33 5.05
CA ARG A 40 -21.37 7.80 3.69
C ARG A 40 -19.93 7.90 3.20
N ARG A 41 -19.26 9.02 3.47
CA ARG A 41 -17.85 9.23 3.10
C ARG A 41 -16.90 8.34 3.89
N ILE A 42 -17.14 8.17 5.20
CA ILE A 42 -16.33 7.31 6.08
C ILE A 42 -16.43 5.86 5.64
N ILE A 43 -17.65 5.33 5.49
CA ILE A 43 -17.86 3.93 5.06
C ILE A 43 -17.23 3.68 3.69
N THR A 44 -17.39 4.63 2.75
CA THR A 44 -16.76 4.51 1.42
C THR A 44 -15.24 4.51 1.54
N MET A 45 -14.66 5.39 2.36
CA MET A 45 -13.20 5.43 2.55
C MET A 45 -12.69 4.13 3.14
N GLU A 46 -13.28 3.65 4.23
CA GLU A 46 -12.83 2.45 4.93
C GLU A 46 -12.92 1.21 4.04
N ALA A 47 -14.01 1.05 3.31
CA ALA A 47 -14.18 -0.07 2.38
C ALA A 47 -13.17 -0.02 1.22
N VAL A 48 -12.91 1.15 0.65
CA VAL A 48 -11.90 1.30 -0.41
C VAL A 48 -10.49 1.11 0.14
N ALA A 49 -10.19 1.62 1.33
CA ALA A 49 -8.92 1.45 2.01
C ALA A 49 -8.61 -0.03 2.29
N GLU A 50 -9.59 -0.78 2.75
CA GLU A 50 -9.48 -2.22 2.98
C GLU A 50 -9.19 -2.97 1.66
N GLY A 51 -9.94 -2.67 0.60
CA GLY A 51 -9.73 -3.29 -0.71
C GLY A 51 -8.36 -2.98 -1.31
N LEU A 52 -7.88 -1.73 -1.16
CA LEU A 52 -6.54 -1.34 -1.60
C LEU A 52 -5.44 -2.03 -0.79
N LEU A 53 -5.62 -2.19 0.52
CA LEU A 53 -4.67 -2.89 1.38
C LEU A 53 -4.55 -4.37 0.99
N LEU A 54 -5.68 -5.03 0.73
CA LEU A 54 -5.70 -6.41 0.24
C LEU A 54 -4.98 -6.52 -1.11
N GLY A 55 -5.29 -5.64 -2.07
CA GLY A 55 -4.58 -5.57 -3.34
C GLY A 55 -3.07 -5.37 -3.18
N PHE A 56 -2.66 -4.48 -2.28
CA PHE A 56 -1.26 -4.24 -1.97
C PHE A 56 -0.55 -5.47 -1.39
N ILE A 57 -1.18 -6.21 -0.48
CA ILE A 57 -0.62 -7.45 0.08
C ILE A 57 -0.41 -8.49 -1.03
N GLY A 58 -1.40 -8.64 -1.93
CA GLY A 58 -1.26 -9.52 -3.09
C GLY A 58 -0.06 -9.15 -3.98
N LEU A 59 0.09 -7.87 -4.31
CA LEU A 59 1.24 -7.38 -5.08
C LEU A 59 2.58 -7.60 -4.37
N LEU A 60 2.64 -7.36 -3.06
CA LEU A 60 3.84 -7.62 -2.27
C LEU A 60 4.27 -9.08 -2.34
N VAL A 61 3.33 -10.03 -2.20
CA VAL A 61 3.64 -11.47 -2.26
C VAL A 61 4.13 -11.87 -3.65
N ILE A 62 3.55 -11.31 -4.73
CA ILE A 62 4.03 -11.55 -6.09
C ILE A 62 5.48 -11.05 -6.24
N THR A 63 5.76 -9.81 -5.81
CA THR A 63 7.09 -9.23 -5.92
C THR A 63 8.13 -9.96 -5.08
N THR A 64 7.79 -10.38 -3.86
CA THR A 64 8.72 -11.16 -3.02
C THR A 64 9.01 -12.54 -3.59
N THR A 65 8.02 -13.16 -4.24
CA THR A 65 8.19 -14.47 -4.89
C THR A 65 9.01 -14.36 -6.18
N LEU A 66 8.83 -13.28 -6.96
CA LEU A 66 9.56 -13.04 -8.21
C LEU A 66 11.02 -12.66 -7.99
N LEU A 67 11.32 -11.85 -6.97
CA LEU A 67 12.65 -11.26 -6.74
C LEU A 67 13.42 -11.95 -5.61
N LYS A 68 13.01 -13.16 -5.20
CA LYS A 68 13.59 -13.85 -4.03
C LYS A 68 15.10 -14.10 -4.10
N ASP A 69 15.66 -14.19 -5.31
CA ASP A 69 17.07 -14.53 -5.54
C ASP A 69 17.99 -13.30 -5.58
N ASP A 70 17.44 -12.08 -5.67
CA ASP A 70 18.20 -10.83 -5.68
C ASP A 70 17.69 -9.92 -4.55
N SER A 71 18.45 -9.89 -3.45
CA SER A 71 18.09 -9.16 -2.24
C SER A 71 18.04 -7.64 -2.43
N GLU A 72 18.82 -7.08 -3.35
CA GLU A 72 18.83 -5.65 -3.64
C GLU A 72 17.59 -5.26 -4.45
N GLN A 73 17.29 -6.01 -5.53
CA GLN A 73 16.09 -5.79 -6.32
C GLN A 73 14.82 -6.01 -5.50
N LEU A 74 14.82 -7.04 -4.63
CA LEU A 74 13.72 -7.29 -3.70
C LEU A 74 13.47 -6.09 -2.77
N ALA A 75 14.52 -5.58 -2.12
CA ALA A 75 14.40 -4.43 -1.22
C ALA A 75 13.89 -3.19 -1.95
N ASN A 76 14.45 -2.90 -3.12
CA ASN A 76 14.01 -1.77 -3.95
C ASN A 76 12.55 -1.92 -4.40
N GLY A 77 12.14 -3.12 -4.81
CA GLY A 77 10.76 -3.43 -5.20
C GLY A 77 9.77 -3.22 -4.06
N ILE A 78 10.07 -3.75 -2.86
CA ILE A 78 9.23 -3.58 -1.67
C ILE A 78 9.13 -2.10 -1.29
N TYR A 79 10.24 -1.36 -1.30
CA TYR A 79 10.21 0.07 -0.97
C TYR A 79 9.41 0.88 -1.98
N LEU A 80 9.54 0.58 -3.28
CA LEU A 80 8.79 1.27 -4.32
C LEU A 80 7.30 1.00 -4.18
N LEU A 81 6.90 -0.28 -4.04
CA LEU A 81 5.51 -0.67 -3.83
C LEU A 81 4.92 -0.01 -2.59
N SER A 82 5.65 -0.01 -1.48
CA SER A 82 5.21 0.62 -0.23
C SER A 82 5.03 2.14 -0.39
N ALA A 83 5.93 2.82 -1.10
CA ALA A 83 5.81 4.24 -1.38
C ALA A 83 4.59 4.55 -2.27
N VAL A 84 4.33 3.74 -3.30
CA VAL A 84 3.15 3.87 -4.16
C VAL A 84 1.86 3.64 -3.36
N ALA A 85 1.81 2.59 -2.54
CA ALA A 85 0.65 2.29 -1.70
C ALA A 85 0.32 3.44 -0.74
N LEU A 86 1.34 4.01 -0.08
CA LEU A 86 1.16 5.19 0.76
C LEU A 86 0.63 6.39 -0.01
N PHE A 87 1.11 6.63 -1.23
CA PHE A 87 0.63 7.74 -2.05
C PHE A 87 -0.85 7.57 -2.45
N VAL A 88 -1.25 6.35 -2.84
CA VAL A 88 -2.63 6.02 -3.16
C VAL A 88 -3.53 6.19 -1.92
N MET A 89 -3.10 5.70 -0.76
CA MET A 89 -3.83 5.83 0.50
C MET A 89 -3.95 7.29 0.95
N ALA A 90 -2.92 8.10 0.72
CA ALA A 90 -2.93 9.53 1.08
C ALA A 90 -3.92 10.28 0.19
N GLY A 91 -3.92 9.98 -1.12
CA GLY A 91 -4.89 10.50 -2.07
C GLY A 91 -6.33 10.12 -1.69
N LEU A 92 -6.58 8.85 -1.35
CA LEU A 92 -7.90 8.41 -0.88
C LEU A 92 -8.33 9.20 0.36
N SER A 93 -7.44 9.35 1.34
CA SER A 93 -7.70 10.07 2.59
C SER A 93 -8.01 11.55 2.34
N TRP A 94 -7.32 12.17 1.37
CA TRP A 94 -7.59 13.56 0.96
C TRP A 94 -8.96 13.72 0.28
N MET A 95 -9.34 12.76 -0.57
CA MET A 95 -10.60 12.81 -1.30
C MET A 95 -11.83 12.59 -0.41
N THR A 96 -11.65 11.84 0.69
CA THR A 96 -12.74 11.38 1.56
C THR A 96 -12.59 11.90 3.00
N GLY A 97 -11.65 11.36 3.78
CA GLY A 97 -11.44 11.62 5.20
C GLY A 97 -11.20 13.09 5.56
N ALA A 98 -10.41 13.82 4.77
CA ALA A 98 -10.13 15.23 5.01
C ALA A 98 -11.37 16.14 4.91
N LYS A 99 -12.43 15.66 4.25
CA LYS A 99 -13.71 16.37 4.11
C LYS A 99 -14.70 16.08 5.24
N THR A 100 -14.31 15.27 6.23
CA THR A 100 -15.13 14.96 7.40
C THR A 100 -14.70 15.83 8.60
N PRO A 101 -15.59 16.13 9.55
CA PRO A 101 -15.25 16.92 10.74
C PRO A 101 -14.39 16.16 11.76
N ILE A 102 -14.15 14.87 11.55
CA ILE A 102 -13.48 13.97 12.51
C ILE A 102 -11.95 14.19 12.47
N LEU A 103 -11.37 14.67 13.58
CA LEU A 103 -9.96 15.07 13.70
C LEU A 103 -8.96 13.97 13.24
N PRO A 104 -9.08 12.70 13.67
CA PRO A 104 -8.21 11.61 13.23
C PRO A 104 -8.12 11.46 11.70
N MET A 105 -9.25 11.67 11.00
CA MET A 105 -9.36 11.50 9.55
C MET A 105 -8.64 12.62 8.78
N LYS A 106 -8.52 13.81 9.38
CA LYS A 106 -7.74 14.93 8.84
C LYS A 106 -6.23 14.74 9.04
N ILE A 107 -5.83 14.07 10.11
CA ILE A 107 -4.42 13.84 10.45
C ILE A 107 -3.83 12.66 9.65
N CYS A 108 -4.67 11.69 9.28
CA CYS A 108 -4.26 10.50 8.54
C CYS A 108 -3.39 10.77 7.28
N PRO A 109 -3.73 11.69 6.36
CA PRO A 109 -2.88 11.96 5.19
C PRO A 109 -1.49 12.50 5.57
N ILE A 110 -1.40 13.35 6.60
CA ILE A 110 -0.12 13.92 7.07
C ILE A 110 0.80 12.82 7.59
N ILE A 111 0.26 11.88 8.37
CA ILE A 111 1.04 10.75 8.90
C ILE A 111 1.55 9.84 7.77
N GLN A 112 0.78 9.67 6.69
CA GLN A 112 1.17 8.85 5.55
C GLN A 112 2.30 9.51 4.74
N ASP A 113 2.25 10.83 4.53
CA ASP A 113 3.32 11.58 3.87
C ASP A 113 4.63 11.54 4.65
N VAL A 114 4.58 11.69 5.98
CA VAL A 114 5.77 11.60 6.85
C VAL A 114 6.40 10.20 6.76
N ARG A 115 5.59 9.13 6.77
CA ARG A 115 6.10 7.76 6.64
C ARG A 115 6.77 7.52 5.29
N ARG A 116 6.22 8.07 4.21
CA ARG A 116 6.84 8.01 2.89
C ARG A 116 8.19 8.71 2.89
N LEU A 117 8.27 9.93 3.41
CA LEU A 117 9.51 10.69 3.48
C LEU A 117 10.60 9.92 4.24
N PHE A 118 10.22 9.27 5.35
CA PHE A 118 11.13 8.43 6.11
C PHE A 118 11.60 7.20 5.32
N MET A 119 10.73 6.56 4.54
CA MET A 119 11.10 5.46 3.65
C MET A 119 12.04 5.88 2.52
N ASP A 120 11.77 7.03 1.88
CA ASP A 120 12.64 7.58 0.83
C ASP A 120 14.02 7.96 1.40
N TYR A 121 14.05 8.55 2.60
CA TYR A 121 15.30 8.83 3.32
C TYR A 121 16.10 7.54 3.58
N ARG A 122 15.45 6.48 4.11
CA ARG A 122 16.10 5.20 4.38
C ARG A 122 16.62 4.53 3.12
N ARG A 123 15.85 4.53 2.02
CA ARG A 123 16.27 3.98 0.72
C ARG A 123 17.56 4.66 0.23
N ASN A 124 17.58 5.99 0.26
CA ASN A 124 18.76 6.76 -0.16
C ASN A 124 19.99 6.49 0.72
N HIS A 125 19.78 6.27 2.02
CA HIS A 125 20.87 5.98 2.96
C HIS A 125 21.46 4.57 2.78
N LEU A 126 20.63 3.57 2.49
CA LEU A 126 21.08 2.20 2.20
C LEU A 126 21.86 2.14 0.89
N ASN A 127 21.35 2.77 -0.17
CA ASN A 127 22.00 2.79 -1.48
C ASN A 127 23.39 3.47 -1.42
N LYS A 128 23.51 4.56 -0.65
CA LYS A 128 24.79 5.26 -0.46
C LYS A 128 25.84 4.40 0.27
N ASN A 129 25.42 3.58 1.24
CA ASN A 129 26.32 2.69 1.97
C ASN A 129 26.78 1.51 1.12
N GLN A 130 25.87 0.94 0.30
CA GLN A 130 26.21 -0.13 -0.65
C GLN A 130 27.24 0.33 -1.69
N HIS A 131 27.16 1.61 -2.10
CA HIS A 131 28.14 2.22 -3.00
C HIS A 131 29.52 2.46 -2.37
N LEU A 132 29.61 2.52 -1.04
CA LEU A 132 30.88 2.67 -0.30
C LEU A 132 31.58 1.33 -0.10
N ASP A 133 30.83 0.25 0.15
CA ASP A 133 31.38 -1.11 0.24
C ASP A 133 31.87 -1.66 -1.11
N ASN A 134 31.31 -1.19 -2.22
CA ASN A 134 31.72 -1.59 -3.57
C ASN A 134 32.91 -0.80 -4.14
N LYS A 135 33.58 0.05 -3.33
CA LYS A 135 34.83 0.69 -3.77
C LYS A 135 35.95 -0.35 -3.77
N PRO A 136 36.74 -0.46 -4.86
CA PRO A 136 37.89 -1.36 -4.88
C PRO A 136 38.82 -1.00 -3.73
N HIS A 137 39.17 -1.99 -2.90
CA HIS A 137 40.18 -1.83 -1.88
C HIS A 137 41.48 -1.35 -2.57
N PRO A 138 42.11 -0.26 -2.10
CA PRO A 138 43.41 0.14 -2.61
C PRO A 138 44.38 -1.02 -2.32
N CYS A 139 44.92 -1.63 -3.38
CA CYS A 139 46.02 -2.57 -3.31
C CYS A 139 47.28 -1.91 -2.75
#